data_AF-A0A4Q3UWA4-F1
#
_entry.id   AF-A0A4Q3UWA4-F1
#
_cell.length_a   1.000
_cell.length_b   1.000
_cell.length_c   1.000
_cell.angle_alpha   90.00
_cell.angle_beta   90.00
_cell.angle_gamma   90.00
#
_symmetry.space_group_name_H-M   'P 1'
#
loop_
_entity.id
_entity.type
_entity.pdbx_description
1 polymer ?
#
loop_
_entity_poly.entity_id
_entity_poly.type
_entity_poly.pdbx_seq_one_letter_code
_entity_poly.pdbx_strand_id
1 'polypeptide(L)'
;MAILQQILFVAALATAAWFLFRRAGLIRRAIQLGKPENRTDRPNERFSIMLRVAFGQKKMMTNVTVGLMHFVIYVGFIIVNIEV
;
A
#
# COMPACT_ATOMS: atom_id res chain seq x y z
N MET A 1 23.90 25.75 9.32
CA MET A 1 23.44 24.93 8.18
C MET A 1 22.88 23.57 8.61
N ALA A 2 23.60 22.74 9.38
CA ALA A 2 23.11 21.42 9.80
C ALA A 2 21.85 21.45 10.71
N ILE A 3 21.77 22.38 11.65
CA ILE A 3 20.63 22.48 12.59
C ILE A 3 19.32 22.83 11.86
N LEU A 4 19.38 23.74 10.88
CA LEU A 4 18.20 24.11 10.08
C LEU A 4 17.67 22.91 9.28
N GLN A 5 18.57 22.11 8.68
CA GLN A 5 18.19 20.89 7.96
C GLN A 5 17.55 19.85 8.88
N GLN A 6 18.07 19.66 10.10
CA GLN A 6 17.50 18.76 11.09
C GLN A 6 16.10 19.20 11.55
N ILE A 7 15.91 20.50 11.78
CA ILE A 7 14.61 21.06 12.15
C ILE A 7 13.60 20.85 11.02
N LEU A 8 13.99 21.13 9.78
CA LEU A 8 13.12 20.90 8.61
C LEU A 8 12.78 19.42 8.44
N PHE A 9 13.75 18.53 8.64
CA PHE A 9 13.52 17.09 8.57
C PHE A 9 12.53 16.62 9.65
N VAL A 10 12.72 17.04 10.91
CA VAL A 10 11.81 16.70 12.01
C VAL A 10 10.41 17.26 11.75
N ALA A 11 10.30 18.48 11.24
CA ALA A 11 9.01 19.08 10.89
C ALA A 11 8.31 18.30 9.77
N ALA A 12 9.04 17.90 8.71
CA ALA A 12 8.50 17.10 7.62
C ALA A 12 8.06 15.70 8.11
N LEU A 13 8.89 15.04 8.92
CA LEU A 13 8.59 13.74 9.50
C LEU A 13 7.36 13.78 10.41
N ALA A 14 7.29 14.76 11.32
CA ALA A 14 6.16 14.95 12.22
C ALA A 14 4.86 15.21 11.43
N THR A 15 4.94 16.03 10.38
CA THR A 15 3.80 16.32 9.51
C THR A 15 3.31 15.05 8.80
N ALA A 16 4.22 14.29 8.19
CA ALA A 16 3.89 13.04 7.51
C ALA A 16 3.29 12.00 8.47
N ALA A 17 3.89 11.83 9.66
CA ALA A 17 3.40 10.92 10.70
C ALA A 17 1.99 11.32 11.19
N TRP A 18 1.74 12.62 11.37
CA TRP A 18 0.41 13.11 11.77
C TRP A 18 -0.66 12.82 10.71
N PHE A 19 -0.36 13.08 9.43
CA PHE A 19 -1.28 12.75 8.34
C PHE A 19 -1.58 11.24 8.28
N LEU A 20 -0.54 10.41 8.39
CA LEU A 20 -0.67 8.95 8.40
C LEU A 20 -1.56 8.48 9.56
N PHE A 21 -1.30 8.98 10.77
CA PHE A 21 -2.05 8.62 11.97
C PHE A 21 -3.53 8.99 11.85
N ARG A 22 -3.83 10.20 11.36
CA ARG A 22 -5.21 10.65 11.13
C ARG A 22 -5.94 9.76 10.12
N ARG A 23 -5.29 9.41 9.00
CA ARG A 23 -5.87 8.55 7.97
C ARG A 23 -6.06 7.11 8.47
N ALA A 24 -5.09 6.56 9.18
CA ALA A 24 -5.18 5.23 9.79
C ALA A 24 -6.33 5.16 10.80
N GLY A 25 -6.51 6.19 11.63
CA GLY A 25 -7.63 6.30 12.57
C GLY A 25 -9.00 6.32 11.87
N LEU A 26 -9.11 7.06 10.76
CA LEU A 26 -10.34 7.08 9.95
C LEU A 26 -10.66 5.71 9.35
N ILE A 27 -9.67 5.04 8.76
CA ILE A 27 -9.83 3.70 8.18
C ILE A 27 -10.24 2.71 9.27
N ARG A 28 -9.60 2.74 10.44
CA ARG A 28 -9.95 1.87 11.57
C ARG A 28 -11.41 2.07 11.99
N ARG A 29 -11.85 3.32 12.16
CA ARG A 29 -13.25 3.63 12.50
C ARG A 29 -14.21 3.11 11.44
N ALA A 30 -13.90 3.31 10.16
CA ALA A 30 -14.71 2.80 9.06
C ALA A 30 -14.82 1.27 9.06
N ILE A 31 -13.72 0.55 9.31
CA ILE A 31 -13.71 -0.91 9.43
C ILE A 31 -14.57 -1.36 10.62
N GLN A 32 -14.47 -0.68 11.76
CA GLN A 32 -15.24 -1.01 12.97
C GLN A 32 -16.75 -0.74 12.85
N LEU A 33 -17.17 0.14 11.94
CA LEU A 33 -18.59 0.32 11.59
C LEU A 33 -19.15 -0.83 10.74
N GLY A 34 -18.29 -1.70 10.20
CA GLY A 34 -18.69 -2.88 9.45
C GLY A 34 -19.46 -3.86 10.33
N LYS A 35 -20.56 -4.41 9.81
CA LYS A 35 -21.31 -5.49 10.48
C LYS A 35 -20.53 -6.80 10.36
N PRO A 36 -20.62 -7.69 11.37
CA PRO A 36 -20.06 -9.03 11.25
C PRO A 36 -20.76 -9.74 10.08
N GLU A 37 -19.97 -10.19 9.13
CA GLU A 37 -20.43 -10.97 7.99
C GLU A 37 -19.67 -12.29 7.96
N ASN A 38 -20.39 -13.38 7.87
CA ASN A 38 -19.78 -14.70 7.79
C ASN A 38 -19.25 -14.92 6.37
N ARG A 39 -17.92 -14.97 6.23
CA ARG A 39 -17.20 -15.14 4.96
C ARG A 39 -16.43 -16.47 4.92
N THR A 40 -16.84 -17.45 5.73
CA THR A 40 -16.18 -18.77 5.77
C THR A 40 -16.73 -19.73 4.71
N ASP A 41 -17.58 -19.26 3.81
CA ASP A 41 -18.08 -20.06 2.70
C ASP A 41 -17.00 -20.24 1.61
N ARG A 42 -16.88 -21.48 1.12
CA ARG A 42 -16.04 -21.88 -0.04
C ARG A 42 -14.58 -21.40 0.02
N PRO A 43 -13.80 -21.82 1.04
CA PRO A 43 -12.41 -21.37 1.21
C PRO A 43 -11.51 -21.65 -0.01
N ASN A 44 -11.71 -22.80 -0.68
CA ASN A 44 -10.92 -23.20 -1.84
C ASN A 44 -11.13 -22.27 -3.05
N GLU A 45 -12.39 -21.88 -3.33
CA GLU A 45 -12.71 -20.94 -4.42
C GLU A 45 -12.13 -19.56 -4.13
N ARG A 46 -12.27 -19.07 -2.89
CA ARG A 46 -11.74 -17.77 -2.48
C ARG A 46 -10.21 -17.71 -2.55
N PHE A 47 -9.52 -18.77 -2.15
CA PHE A 47 -8.07 -18.86 -2.27
C PHE A 47 -7.62 -18.87 -3.73
N SER A 48 -8.29 -19.65 -4.59
CA SER A 48 -8.01 -19.67 -6.03
C SER A 48 -8.24 -18.29 -6.68
N ILE A 49 -9.28 -17.56 -6.27
CA ILE A 49 -9.55 -16.21 -6.74
C ILE A 49 -8.46 -15.25 -6.23
N MET A 50 -8.12 -15.30 -4.95
CA MET A 50 -7.05 -14.47 -4.37
C MET A 50 -5.73 -14.70 -5.11
N LEU A 51 -5.35 -15.96 -5.37
CA LEU A 51 -4.14 -16.28 -6.13
C LEU A 51 -4.18 -15.68 -7.54
N ARG A 52 -5.30 -15.85 -8.26
CA ARG A 52 -5.47 -15.27 -9.61
C ARG A 52 -5.46 -13.74 -9.63
N VAL A 53 -5.97 -13.10 -8.59
CA VAL A 53 -6.02 -11.63 -8.51
C VAL A 53 -4.69 -11.05 -8.04
N ALA A 54 -4.09 -11.62 -7.01
CA ALA A 54 -2.86 -11.15 -6.38
C ALA A 54 -1.62 -11.51 -7.19
N PHE A 55 -1.46 -12.79 -7.56
CA PHE A 55 -0.30 -13.27 -8.32
C PHE A 55 -0.53 -13.23 -9.82
N GLY A 56 -1.75 -13.55 -10.27
CA GLY A 56 -2.08 -13.51 -11.70
C GLY A 56 -2.18 -12.10 -12.29
N GLN A 57 -1.98 -11.06 -11.47
CA GLN A 57 -1.98 -9.64 -11.87
C GLN A 57 -3.19 -9.22 -12.73
N LYS A 58 -4.31 -9.95 -12.64
CA LYS A 58 -5.45 -9.80 -13.54
C LYS A 58 -5.98 -8.36 -13.59
N LYS A 59 -5.95 -7.69 -12.45
CA LYS A 59 -6.40 -6.29 -12.31
C LYS A 59 -5.37 -5.27 -12.86
N MET A 60 -4.08 -5.60 -12.83
CA MET A 60 -3.01 -4.74 -13.38
C MET A 60 -3.03 -4.72 -14.91
N MET A 61 -3.40 -5.84 -15.54
CA MET A 61 -3.56 -5.89 -17.01
C MET A 61 -4.86 -5.24 -17.50
N THR A 62 -5.85 -5.05 -16.61
CA THR A 62 -7.09 -4.35 -16.96
C THR A 62 -6.89 -2.83 -17.03
N ASN A 63 -5.96 -2.29 -16.24
CA ASN A 63 -5.63 -0.86 -16.24
C ASN A 63 -4.14 -0.66 -16.50
N VAL A 64 -3.82 -0.51 -17.78
CA VAL A 64 -2.44 -0.43 -18.29
C VAL A 64 -1.63 0.68 -17.62
N THR A 65 -2.25 1.82 -17.30
CA THR A 65 -1.59 2.93 -16.60
C THR A 65 -1.10 2.51 -15.21
N VAL A 66 -1.96 1.79 -14.45
CA VAL A 66 -1.60 1.28 -13.12
C VAL A 66 -0.53 0.19 -13.22
N GLY A 67 -0.64 -0.70 -14.21
CA GLY A 67 0.36 -1.75 -14.47
C GLY A 67 1.74 -1.17 -14.78
N LEU A 68 1.81 -0.15 -15.63
CA LEU A 68 3.07 0.52 -15.98
C LEU A 68 3.71 1.20 -14.76
N MET A 69 2.93 1.95 -13.99
CA MET A 69 3.43 2.59 -12.76
C MET A 69 3.99 1.57 -11.77
N HIS A 70 3.31 0.43 -11.60
CA HIS A 70 3.77 -0.63 -10.70
C HIS A 70 5.09 -1.25 -11.18
N PHE A 71 5.21 -1.51 -12.48
CA PHE A 71 6.44 -2.05 -13.08
C PHE A 71 7.64 -1.13 -12.90
N VAL A 72 7.48 0.17 -13.22
CA VAL A 72 8.56 1.16 -13.09
C VAL A 72 9.05 1.27 -11.65
N ILE A 73 8.14 1.31 -10.68
CA ILE A 73 8.49 1.36 -9.25
C ILE A 73 9.25 0.09 -8.85
N TYR A 74 8.80 -1.10 -9.28
CA TYR A 74 9.45 -2.37 -8.95
C TYR A 74 10.87 -2.46 -9.52
N VAL A 75 11.05 -2.03 -10.78
CA VAL A 75 12.38 -1.92 -11.40
C VAL A 75 13.25 -0.95 -10.62
N GLY A 76 12.72 0.20 -10.20
CA GLY A 76 13.43 1.16 -9.36
C GLY A 76 13.94 0.55 -8.05
N PHE A 77 13.11 -0.25 -7.37
CA PHE A 77 13.53 -0.98 -6.18
C PHE A 77 14.66 -1.97 -6.47
N ILE A 78 14.55 -2.74 -7.56
CA ILE A 78 15.60 -3.70 -7.95
C ILE A 78 16.93 -2.99 -8.21
N ILE A 79 16.91 -1.92 -9.03
CA ILE A 79 18.11 -1.15 -9.37
C ILE A 79 18.78 -0.63 -8.10
N VAL A 80 18.03 0.02 -7.22
CA VAL A 80 18.58 0.56 -5.96
C VAL A 80 19.18 -0.53 -5.08
N ASN A 81 18.57 -1.73 -5.02
CA ASN A 81 19.10 -2.84 -4.21
C ASN A 81 20.32 -3.54 -4.83
N ILE A 82 20.56 -3.37 -6.13
CA ILE A 82 21.74 -3.92 -6.82
C ILE A 82 22.90 -2.91 -6.82
N GLU A 83 22.58 -1.61 -6.89
CA GLU A 83 23.56 -0.52 -6.97
C GLU A 83 24.15 -0.14 -5.61
N VAL A 84 23.45 -0.45 -4.51
CA VAL A 84 23.91 -0.33 -3.11
C VAL A 84 24.54 -1.63 -2.64
#